data_AF-A0A7C1TGI9-F1
#
_entry.id   AF-A0A7C1TGI9-F1
#
_cell.length_a   1.000
_cell.length_b   1.000
_cell.length_c   1.000
_cell.angle_alpha   90.00
_cell.angle_beta   90.00
_cell.angle_gamma   90.00
#
_symmetry.space_group_name_H-M   'P 1'
#
loop_
_entity.id
_entity.type
_entity.pdbx_description
1 polymer ?
#
loop_
_entity_poly.entity_id
_entity_poly.type
_entity_poly.pdbx_seq_one_letter_code
_entity_poly.pdbx_strand_id
1 'polypeptide(L)' 'EQLGLQKRIGVVKNTRNVKKKDLIHNHYTPQIEVDSQTYEVRADGQLLRCEPAAVLPMAQRYFLF' A
#
# COMPACT_ATOMS: atom_id res chain seq x y z
N GLU A 1 19.70 27.39 11.57
CA GLU A 1 21.12 27.40 11.14
C GLU A 1 22.07 26.55 12.01
N GLN A 2 21.76 26.26 13.28
CA GLN A 2 22.66 25.60 14.25
C GLN A 2 23.38 24.32 13.76
N LEU A 3 22.71 23.53 12.90
CA LEU A 3 23.25 22.27 12.39
C LEU A 3 23.98 22.43 11.04
N GLY A 4 24.12 23.64 10.50
CA GLY A 4 24.85 23.90 9.25
C GLY A 4 24.27 23.20 8.02
N LEU A 5 22.96 22.95 8.00
CA LEU A 5 22.32 22.18 6.93
C LEU A 5 22.39 22.93 5.59
N GLN A 6 22.90 22.24 4.57
CA GLN A 6 23.13 22.80 3.23
C GLN A 6 22.00 22.50 2.23
N LYS A 7 21.15 21.51 2.53
CA LYS A 7 19.99 21.14 1.69
C LYS A 7 18.76 21.96 2.07
N ARG A 8 17.83 22.11 1.13
CA ARG A 8 16.53 22.73 1.39
C ARG A 8 15.79 21.95 2.48
N ILE A 9 15.28 22.69 3.47
CA ILE A 9 14.50 22.13 4.56
C ILE A 9 13.02 22.21 4.23
N GLY A 10 12.36 21.05 4.14
CA GLY A 10 10.91 20.95 4.03
C GLY A 10 10.28 20.71 5.40
N VAL A 11 9.24 21.47 5.74
CA VAL A 11 8.47 21.28 6.98
C VAL A 11 7.20 20.50 6.64
N VAL A 12 7.06 19.33 7.26
CA VAL A 12 5.86 18.50 7.11
C VAL A 12 4.69 19.18 7.81
N LYS A 13 3.51 19.20 7.17
CA LYS A 13 2.28 19.79 7.69
C LYS A 13 1.05 18.94 7.35
N ASN A 14 -0.06 19.18 8.04
CA ASN A 14 -1.38 18.60 7.78
C ASN A 14 -1.45 17.05 7.84
N THR A 15 -0.66 16.42 8.71
CA THR A 15 -0.58 14.94 8.82
C THR A 15 -1.66 14.30 9.69
N ARG A 16 -2.52 15.10 10.34
CA ARG A 16 -3.57 14.62 11.26
C ARG A 16 -4.96 14.58 10.64
N ASN A 17 -5.15 15.30 9.53
CA ASN A 17 -6.46 15.45 8.89
C ASN A 17 -6.64 14.56 7.66
N VAL A 18 -5.55 13.99 7.13
CA VAL A 18 -5.57 13.08 5.98
C VAL A 18 -6.26 11.77 6.34
N LYS A 19 -7.18 11.30 5.48
CA LYS A 19 -8.00 10.10 5.63
C LYS A 19 -7.87 9.21 4.38
N LYS A 20 -8.46 8.01 4.44
CA LYS A 20 -8.48 7.05 3.31
C LYS A 20 -9.03 7.67 2.02
N LYS A 21 -10.04 8.54 2.13
CA LYS A 21 -10.64 9.30 1.02
C LYS A 21 -9.69 10.23 0.27
N ASP A 22 -8.63 10.68 0.93
CA ASP A 22 -7.67 11.62 0.35
C ASP A 22 -6.58 10.90 -0.47
N LEU A 23 -6.58 9.56 -0.49
CA LEU A 23 -5.69 8.77 -1.33
C LEU A 23 -6.17 8.78 -2.79
N ILE A 24 -5.41 9.47 -3.64
CA ILE A 24 -5.69 9.55 -5.07
C ILE A 24 -5.69 8.14 -5.67
N HIS A 25 -6.77 7.81 -6.39
CA HIS A 25 -7.05 6.51 -7.01
C HIS A 25 -7.19 5.30 -6.05
N ASN A 26 -7.01 5.45 -4.73
CA ASN A 26 -6.87 4.32 -3.79
C ASN A 26 -7.68 4.49 -2.49
N HIS A 27 -8.87 5.07 -2.59
CA HIS A 27 -9.69 5.42 -1.43
C HIS A 27 -10.77 4.41 -1.05
N TYR A 28 -10.82 3.25 -1.69
CA TYR A 28 -11.85 2.25 -1.44
C TYR A 28 -11.82 1.77 0.03
N THR A 29 -13.01 1.70 0.65
CA THR A 29 -13.23 1.26 2.05
C THR A 29 -14.29 0.15 2.10
N PRO A 30 -13.96 -1.07 1.65
CA PRO A 30 -14.88 -2.20 1.68
C PRO A 30 -15.15 -2.70 3.09
N GLN A 31 -16.25 -3.44 3.28
CA GLN A 31 -16.42 -4.30 4.45
C GLN A 31 -15.53 -5.52 4.27
N ILE A 32 -14.46 -5.61 5.08
CA ILE A 32 -13.53 -6.74 5.07
C ILE A 32 -13.91 -7.72 6.18
N GLU A 33 -14.01 -8.98 5.81
CA GLU A 33 -14.29 -10.10 6.70
C GLU A 33 -13.23 -11.18 6.54
N VAL A 34 -12.84 -11.82 7.64
CA VAL A 34 -11.88 -12.92 7.65
C VAL A 34 -12.48 -14.08 8.43
N ASP A 35 -12.56 -15.24 7.79
CA ASP A 35 -12.99 -16.46 8.46
C ASP A 35 -11.88 -16.97 9.40
N SER A 36 -12.21 -17.20 10.67
CA SER A 36 -11.22 -17.52 11.71
C SER A 36 -10.64 -18.93 11.64
N GLN A 37 -11.28 -19.84 10.90
CA GLN A 37 -10.85 -21.24 10.79
C GLN A 37 -10.07 -21.49 9.50
N THR A 38 -10.51 -20.89 8.40
CA THR A 38 -10.00 -21.11 7.04
C THR A 38 -9.10 -20.00 6.54
N TYR A 39 -9.15 -18.83 7.18
CA TYR A 39 -8.47 -17.60 6.77
C TYR A 39 -8.88 -17.07 5.39
N GLU A 40 -10.06 -17.47 4.90
CA GLU A 40 -10.66 -16.84 3.72
C GLU A 40 -10.93 -15.36 4.00
N VAL A 41 -10.52 -14.51 3.07
CA VAL A 41 -10.75 -13.05 3.14
C VAL A 41 -11.83 -12.67 2.15
N ARG A 42 -12.82 -11.91 2.59
CA ARG A 42 -13.90 -11.39 1.75
C ARG A 42 -13.96 -9.88 1.80
N ALA A 43 -14.24 -9.25 0.66
CA ALA A 43 -14.61 -7.84 0.56
C ALA A 43 -16.03 -7.75 0.00
N ASP A 44 -16.92 -7.14 0.78
CA ASP A 44 -18.34 -6.96 0.39
C ASP A 44 -18.99 -8.29 -0.04
N GLY A 45 -18.68 -9.35 0.71
CA GLY A 45 -19.12 -10.73 0.47
C GLY A 45 -18.32 -11.51 -0.60
N GLN A 46 -17.49 -10.84 -1.40
CA GLN A 46 -16.72 -11.47 -2.47
C GLN A 46 -15.40 -12.05 -1.95
N LEU A 47 -15.15 -13.34 -2.24
CA LEU A 47 -13.91 -14.02 -1.88
C LEU A 47 -12.71 -13.40 -2.62
N LEU A 48 -11.72 -12.93 -1.86
CA LEU A 48 -10.48 -12.39 -2.38
C LEU A 48 -9.41 -13.48 -2.43
N ARG A 49 -9.13 -13.99 -3.62
CA ARG A 49 -8.05 -14.95 -3.87
C ARG A 49 -7.45 -14.71 -5.25
N CYS A 50 -6.15 -14.96 -5.38
CA CYS A 50 -5.48 -15.08 -6.67
C CYS A 50 -4.51 -16.25 -6.63
N GLU A 51 -4.20 -16.79 -7.81
CA GLU A 51 -3.20 -17.83 -7.94
C GLU A 51 -1.79 -17.24 -7.92
N PRO A 52 -0.80 -17.95 -7.36
CA PRO A 52 0.57 -17.47 -7.32
C PRO A 52 1.17 -17.37 -8.73
N ALA A 53 1.89 -16.27 -8.99
CA ALA A 53 2.60 -16.11 -10.26
C ALA A 53 3.93 -16.88 -10.23
N ALA A 54 4.16 -17.75 -11.23
CA ALA A 54 5.41 -18.51 -11.34
C ALA A 54 6.60 -17.66 -11.86
N VAL A 55 6.31 -16.63 -12.65
CA VAL A 55 7.30 -15.71 -13.24
C VAL A 55 6.75 -14.29 -13.17
N LEU A 56 7.60 -13.31 -12.89
CA LEU A 56 7.22 -11.91 -12.83
C LEU A 56 7.93 -11.07 -13.91
N PRO A 57 7.26 -10.05 -14.48
CA PRO A 57 7.94 -9.02 -15.26
C PRO A 57 8.87 -8.19 -14.36
N MET A 58 9.79 -7.45 -14.97
CA MET A 58 10.76 -6.61 -14.25
C MET A 58 11.66 -7.36 -13.25
N ALA A 59 11.82 -8.67 -13.42
CA ALA A 59 12.71 -9.51 -12.61
C ALA A 59 13.99 -9.86 -13.39
N GLN A 60 14.28 -11.16 -13.60
CA GLN A 60 15.51 -11.71 -14.18
C GLN A 60 16.04 -11.01 -15.45
N ARG A 61 15.15 -10.37 -16.24
CA ARG A 61 15.55 -9.63 -17.45
C ARG A 61 16.42 -8.39 -17.17
N TYR A 62 16.30 -7.78 -15.99
CA TYR A 62 16.89 -6.46 -15.71
C TYR A 62 17.96 -6.48 -14.62
N PHE A 63 18.13 -7.60 -13.90
CA PHE A 63 19.11 -7.73 -12.84
C PHE A 63 20.21 -8.69 -13.25
N LEU A 64 21.45 -8.29 -13.01
CA LEU A 64 22.62 -9.12 -13.32
C LEU A 64 22.72 -10.35 -12.41
N PHE A 65 22.25 -10.22 -11.16
CA PHE A 65 22.11 -11.28 -10.16
C PHE A 65 20.84 -11.04 -9.34
#